data_AF-A0A506UE16-F1
#
_entry.id   AF-A0A506UE16-F1
#
_cell.length_a   1.000
_cell.length_b   1.000
_cell.length_c   1.000
_cell.angle_alpha   90.00
_cell.angle_beta   90.00
_cell.angle_gamma   90.00
#
_symmetry.space_group_name_H-M   'P 1'
#
loop_
_entity.id
_entity.type
_entity.pdbx_description
1 polymer ?
#
loop_
_entity_poly.entity_id
_entity_poly.type
_entity_poly.pdbx_seq_one_letter_code
_entity_poly.pdbx_strand_id
1 'polypeptide(L)'
;MSDQSHPVHGTITGPIVMIGFGSIGRGTLPLIERHLEYDRNRMVVIDPNEDETGLLAEHGVRVVGTKLTPENYRETLSSLLTEGDGQGFCVNLSVDTSSLDIMTLCRELGVLYIDTVIEPWTGFYFDRGRGNADRTNYALRETVRKEKAANPGGTTAVSCCGANPGMVSWFVKKALVDLAHTIDLTFEEPEADDREGWARLMRDVGVKGVHIAERDTQRTKKPKPFDVFWNTWSAEGFISEGLQPAELGWGTHEKWMPDNAKEQQAGTKAAIFLEQPGANTRVRTWCPTPGAQYGFLVTHNESVSIADYFTLREGDSVTYRPTSHYAYHPANDAVLSLHEMFGNGGEQQPVLHVLDEDELVDGIDELGILLYGHEKNAYWYGSRLSLEETRLLAPYQNATGLQVTSAVLAGMVWALENPEAGIVETDEMDYRRCLEIQLPYLGPVEGHYTQWTPLDGRPNLFEEDLDEEDPWQFRNILVH
;
A
#
# COMPACT_ATOMS: atom_id res chain seq x y z
N MET A 1 11.19 10.62 -29.37
CA MET A 1 9.87 10.57 -28.73
C MET A 1 9.32 11.98 -28.73
N SER A 2 8.03 12.14 -29.02
CA SER A 2 7.37 13.42 -29.26
C SER A 2 7.55 14.41 -28.12
N ASP A 3 7.60 15.69 -28.50
CA ASP A 3 7.69 16.94 -27.73
C ASP A 3 6.51 17.14 -26.73
N GLN A 4 6.21 16.14 -25.90
CA GLN A 4 5.23 16.27 -24.82
C GLN A 4 5.89 16.97 -23.63
N SER A 5 5.51 18.22 -23.41
CA SER A 5 5.88 18.95 -22.19
C SER A 5 5.10 18.38 -21.01
N HIS A 6 5.77 17.70 -20.08
CA HIS A 6 5.20 17.32 -18.79
C HIS A 6 5.32 18.47 -17.78
N PRO A 7 4.33 18.65 -16.87
CA PRO A 7 4.43 19.66 -15.83
C PRO A 7 5.54 19.32 -14.83
N VAL A 8 6.31 20.33 -14.42
CA VAL A 8 7.22 20.22 -13.27
C VAL A 8 6.45 20.64 -12.01
N HIS A 9 6.42 19.77 -11.00
CA HIS A 9 5.58 19.92 -9.81
C HIS A 9 6.34 20.45 -8.59
N GLY A 10 7.67 20.43 -8.61
CA GLY A 10 8.49 20.95 -7.51
C GLY A 10 9.97 20.93 -7.83
N THR A 11 10.77 21.55 -6.95
CA THR A 11 12.22 21.61 -7.07
C THR A 11 12.86 21.01 -5.84
N ILE A 12 13.74 20.02 -6.02
CA ILE A 12 14.58 19.48 -4.95
C ILE A 12 15.91 20.20 -4.97
N THR A 13 16.22 20.89 -3.87
CA THR A 13 17.39 21.76 -3.77
C THR A 13 18.61 21.07 -3.17
N GLY A 14 18.45 19.91 -2.54
CA GLY A 14 19.49 19.08 -1.93
C GLY A 14 19.78 17.78 -2.69
N PRO A 15 20.45 16.80 -2.07
CA PRO A 15 20.66 15.49 -2.66
C PRO A 15 19.37 14.66 -2.68
N ILE A 16 19.23 13.81 -3.70
CA ILE A 16 18.19 12.77 -3.75
C ILE A 16 18.89 11.44 -3.53
N VAL A 17 18.55 10.75 -2.45
CA VAL A 17 19.10 9.43 -2.14
C VAL A 17 17.97 8.42 -2.23
N MET A 18 17.99 7.59 -3.26
CA MET A 18 17.06 6.47 -3.42
C MET A 18 17.68 5.20 -2.85
N ILE A 19 16.95 4.53 -1.95
CA ILE A 19 17.38 3.28 -1.34
C ILE A 19 16.56 2.16 -1.98
N GLY A 20 17.23 1.19 -2.61
CA GLY A 20 16.61 0.14 -3.41
C GLY A 20 16.35 0.57 -4.86
N PHE A 21 16.70 -0.31 -5.79
CA PHE A 21 16.51 -0.13 -7.23
C PHE A 21 15.88 -1.37 -7.89
N GLY A 22 14.94 -2.01 -7.17
CA GLY A 22 14.06 -3.05 -7.70
C GLY A 22 13.01 -2.51 -8.69
N SER A 23 11.88 -3.22 -8.86
CA SER A 23 10.81 -2.79 -9.78
C SER A 23 10.31 -1.36 -9.52
N ILE A 24 10.10 -0.99 -8.25
CA ILE A 24 9.58 0.33 -7.88
C ILE A 24 10.64 1.42 -8.05
N GLY A 25 11.91 1.16 -7.70
CA GLY A 25 13.00 2.11 -7.94
C GLY A 25 13.21 2.40 -9.43
N ARG A 26 13.25 1.34 -10.26
CA ARG A 26 13.32 1.44 -11.73
C ARG A 26 12.19 2.28 -12.31
N GLY A 27 10.96 2.08 -11.83
CA GLY A 27 9.80 2.85 -12.30
C GLY A 27 9.66 4.26 -11.73
N THR A 28 10.22 4.55 -10.54
CA THR A 28 10.14 5.87 -9.89
C THR A 28 11.14 6.86 -10.47
N LEU A 29 12.37 6.40 -10.79
CA LEU A 29 13.42 7.23 -11.38
C LEU A 29 12.94 8.08 -12.59
N PRO A 30 12.32 7.51 -13.64
CA PRO A 30 11.87 8.29 -14.78
C PRO A 30 10.74 9.28 -14.44
N LEU A 31 9.96 9.05 -13.37
CA LEU A 31 8.93 9.98 -12.92
C LEU A 31 9.54 11.17 -12.17
N ILE A 32 10.56 10.93 -11.33
CA ILE A 32 11.34 12.00 -10.69
C ILE A 32 12.00 12.89 -11.76
N GLU A 33 12.71 12.30 -12.72
CA GLU A 33 13.36 13.01 -13.83
C GLU A 33 12.40 13.85 -14.67
N ARG A 34 11.17 13.38 -14.82
CA ARG A 34 10.14 14.01 -15.64
C ARG A 34 9.48 15.19 -14.94
N HIS A 35 9.27 15.10 -13.62
CA HIS A 35 8.36 15.99 -12.90
C HIS A 35 9.00 16.85 -11.82
N LEU A 36 10.25 16.59 -11.44
CA LEU A 36 10.93 17.36 -10.42
C LEU A 36 12.18 18.00 -11.01
N GLU A 37 12.40 19.28 -10.68
CA GLU A 37 13.64 19.96 -11.01
C GLU A 37 14.70 19.64 -9.94
N TYR A 38 15.88 19.17 -10.35
CA TYR A 38 17.01 18.92 -9.47
C TYR A 38 18.32 18.87 -10.28
N ASP A 39 19.45 18.99 -9.59
CA ASP A 39 20.76 18.73 -10.20
C ASP A 39 21.00 17.23 -10.29
N ARG A 40 21.04 16.69 -11.52
CA ARG A 40 21.23 15.26 -11.79
C ARG A 40 22.47 14.66 -11.13
N ASN A 41 23.52 15.46 -10.91
CA ASN A 41 24.74 14.98 -10.25
C ASN A 41 24.53 14.70 -8.74
N ARG A 42 23.37 15.07 -8.19
CA ARG A 42 23.02 14.89 -6.79
C ARG A 42 22.02 13.76 -6.54
N MET A 43 21.68 12.99 -7.59
CA MET A 43 20.94 11.74 -7.47
C MET A 43 21.91 10.60 -7.19
N VAL A 44 21.63 9.86 -6.12
CA VAL A 44 22.39 8.66 -5.73
C VAL A 44 21.42 7.52 -5.47
N VAL A 45 21.75 6.33 -5.95
CA VAL A 45 21.03 5.09 -5.66
C VAL A 45 21.91 4.20 -4.78
N ILE A 46 21.34 3.67 -3.71
CA ILE A 46 21.96 2.67 -2.83
C ILE A 46 21.23 1.35 -3.03
N ASP A 47 21.92 0.36 -3.57
CA ASP A 47 21.40 -1.01 -3.71
C ASP A 47 22.57 -2.00 -3.56
N PRO A 48 22.43 -3.11 -2.82
CA PRO A 48 23.49 -4.12 -2.74
C PRO A 48 23.67 -4.94 -4.01
N ASN A 49 22.65 -5.02 -4.87
CA ASN A 49 22.69 -5.80 -6.11
C ASN A 49 23.33 -4.99 -7.23
N GLU A 50 23.96 -5.69 -8.17
CA GLU A 50 24.44 -5.05 -9.39
C GLU A 50 23.24 -4.63 -10.26
N ASP A 51 23.35 -3.48 -10.93
CA ASP A 51 22.36 -3.05 -11.92
C ASP A 51 22.49 -3.89 -13.20
N GLU A 52 21.81 -5.03 -13.23
CA GLU A 52 21.78 -5.93 -14.38
C GLU A 52 21.11 -5.30 -15.62
N THR A 53 20.31 -4.25 -15.43
CA THR A 53 19.60 -3.56 -16.51
C THR A 53 20.45 -2.51 -17.21
N GLY A 54 21.47 -1.98 -16.52
CA GLY A 54 22.28 -0.85 -16.97
C GLY A 54 21.56 0.50 -16.97
N LEU A 55 20.34 0.58 -16.43
CA LEU A 55 19.51 1.79 -16.41
C LEU A 55 20.16 2.92 -15.61
N LEU A 56 20.81 2.64 -14.48
CA LEU A 56 21.47 3.67 -13.67
C LEU A 56 22.59 4.34 -14.47
N ALA A 57 23.35 3.56 -15.25
CA ALA A 57 24.39 4.09 -16.12
C ALA A 57 23.82 4.89 -17.30
N GLU A 58 22.72 4.42 -17.92
CA GLU A 58 22.02 5.13 -18.99
C GLU A 58 21.52 6.51 -18.53
N HIS A 59 20.99 6.58 -17.31
CA HIS A 59 20.48 7.80 -16.70
C HIS A 59 21.58 8.66 -16.05
N GLY A 60 22.83 8.18 -15.99
CA GLY A 60 23.95 8.89 -15.39
C GLY A 60 23.87 9.02 -13.87
N VAL A 61 23.18 8.09 -13.20
CA VAL A 61 22.97 8.08 -11.75
C VAL A 61 24.16 7.43 -11.04
N ARG A 62 24.61 8.06 -9.95
CA ARG A 62 25.67 7.52 -9.09
C ARG A 62 25.13 6.33 -8.28
N VAL A 63 25.88 5.24 -8.23
CA VAL A 63 25.50 4.01 -7.50
C VAL A 63 26.43 3.76 -6.32
N VAL A 64 25.84 3.40 -5.18
CA VAL A 64 26.54 2.91 -3.98
C VAL A 64 26.12 1.47 -3.75
N GLY A 65 26.99 0.54 -4.16
CA GLY A 65 26.79 -0.91 -4.02
C GLY A 65 26.93 -1.37 -2.57
N THR A 66 25.91 -1.16 -1.72
CA THR A 66 26.00 -1.45 -0.28
C THR A 66 24.65 -1.88 0.28
N LYS A 67 24.66 -2.97 1.07
CA LYS A 67 23.52 -3.34 1.92
C LYS A 67 23.51 -2.45 3.16
N LEU A 68 22.42 -1.71 3.36
CA LEU A 68 22.23 -0.96 4.59
C LEU A 68 21.92 -1.92 5.75
N THR A 69 22.55 -1.69 6.89
CA THR A 69 22.40 -2.48 8.12
C THR A 69 22.31 -1.57 9.33
N PRO A 70 21.87 -2.06 10.50
CA PRO A 70 21.86 -1.29 11.74
C PRO A 70 23.21 -0.65 12.08
N GLU A 71 24.32 -1.28 11.67
CA GLU A 71 25.68 -0.83 11.98
C GLU A 71 26.18 0.28 11.04
N ASN A 72 25.72 0.33 9.79
CA ASN A 72 26.29 1.22 8.77
C ASN A 72 25.34 2.34 8.29
N TYR A 73 24.03 2.24 8.53
CA TYR A 73 23.05 3.11 7.87
C TYR A 73 23.27 4.58 8.24
N ARG A 74 23.56 4.89 9.51
CA ARG A 74 23.76 6.27 9.95
C ARG A 74 24.94 6.93 9.27
N GLU A 75 26.10 6.27 9.24
CA GLU A 75 27.30 6.81 8.59
C GLU A 75 27.08 6.99 7.08
N THR A 76 26.58 5.94 6.43
CA THR A 76 26.38 5.90 4.97
C THR A 76 25.38 6.96 4.53
N LEU A 77 24.19 6.98 5.15
CA LEU A 77 23.12 7.88 4.75
C LEU A 77 23.42 9.33 5.14
N SER A 78 23.98 9.61 6.32
CA SER A 78 24.30 10.99 6.70
C SER A 78 25.28 11.61 5.72
N SER A 79 26.30 10.85 5.28
CA SER A 79 27.29 11.33 4.30
C SER A 79 26.64 11.72 2.96
N LEU A 80 25.70 10.92 2.46
CA LEU A 80 25.05 11.16 1.17
C LEU A 80 23.93 12.20 1.24
N LEU A 81 23.09 12.14 2.28
CA LEU A 81 21.92 13.01 2.45
C LEU A 81 22.30 14.45 2.81
N THR A 82 23.53 14.69 3.28
CA THR A 82 24.04 16.03 3.59
C THR A 82 25.11 16.51 2.60
N GLU A 83 25.27 15.82 1.46
CA GLU A 83 26.22 16.21 0.42
C GLU A 83 25.75 17.50 -0.29
N GLY A 84 26.46 18.60 -0.02
CA GLY A 84 26.18 19.93 -0.58
C GLY A 84 25.14 20.73 0.21
N ASP A 85 24.59 21.78 -0.41
CA ASP A 85 23.61 22.68 0.21
C ASP A 85 22.16 22.30 -0.17
N GLY A 86 21.17 22.85 0.55
CA GLY A 86 19.74 22.67 0.25
C GLY A 86 19.11 21.48 0.99
N GLN A 87 17.80 21.31 0.80
CA GLN A 87 17.03 20.26 1.48
C GLN A 87 17.06 18.96 0.67
N GLY A 88 17.62 17.91 1.27
CA GLY A 88 17.65 16.59 0.66
C GLY A 88 16.31 15.87 0.67
N PHE A 89 16.19 14.83 -0.14
CA PHE A 89 15.05 13.92 -0.19
C PHE A 89 15.54 12.47 -0.18
N CYS A 90 15.16 11.71 0.84
CA CYS A 90 15.35 10.26 0.92
C CYS A 90 14.11 9.53 0.35
N VAL A 91 14.31 8.73 -0.69
CA VAL A 91 13.26 7.94 -1.35
C VAL A 91 13.53 6.46 -1.08
N ASN A 92 12.87 5.92 -0.06
CA ASN A 92 13.12 4.56 0.41
C ASN A 92 12.18 3.55 -0.25
N LEU A 93 12.71 2.76 -1.17
CA LEU A 93 12.00 1.75 -1.98
C LEU A 93 12.67 0.37 -1.86
N SER A 94 13.32 0.11 -0.71
CA SER A 94 14.02 -1.13 -0.43
C SER A 94 13.22 -2.10 0.44
N VAL A 95 13.70 -3.34 0.47
CA VAL A 95 13.36 -4.35 1.47
C VAL A 95 14.48 -4.43 2.50
N ASP A 96 14.28 -5.18 3.59
CA ASP A 96 15.35 -5.55 4.54
C ASP A 96 15.95 -4.37 5.36
N THR A 97 15.35 -3.18 5.28
CA THR A 97 15.83 -1.94 5.90
C THR A 97 14.80 -1.36 6.86
N SER A 98 15.21 -0.90 8.05
CA SER A 98 14.28 -0.29 9.00
C SER A 98 13.78 1.08 8.53
N SER A 99 12.52 1.15 8.09
CA SER A 99 11.86 2.40 7.73
C SER A 99 11.89 3.40 8.89
N LEU A 100 11.63 2.95 10.12
CA LEU A 100 11.62 3.81 11.31
C LEU A 100 12.99 4.46 11.56
N ASP A 101 14.07 3.69 11.50
CA ASP A 101 15.41 4.19 11.79
C ASP A 101 15.87 5.18 10.71
N ILE A 102 15.60 4.86 9.44
CA ILE A 102 15.96 5.72 8.30
C ILE A 102 15.13 7.01 8.31
N MET A 103 13.82 6.92 8.50
CA MET A 103 12.92 8.07 8.67
C MET A 103 13.40 8.99 9.79
N THR A 104 13.72 8.42 10.95
CA THR A 104 14.18 9.20 12.12
C THR A 104 15.48 9.92 11.80
N LEU A 105 16.44 9.25 11.16
CA LEU A 105 17.68 9.87 10.71
C LEU A 105 17.44 11.01 9.70
N CYS A 106 16.57 10.81 8.72
CA CYS A 106 16.26 11.85 7.73
C CYS A 106 15.69 13.10 8.42
N ARG A 107 14.77 12.91 9.37
CA ARG A 107 14.19 14.00 10.17
C ARG A 107 15.24 14.71 11.03
N GLU A 108 16.14 13.97 11.69
CA GLU A 108 17.28 14.54 12.45
C GLU A 108 18.16 15.44 11.56
N LEU A 109 18.33 15.09 10.29
CA LEU A 109 19.15 15.81 9.31
C LEU A 109 18.43 16.94 8.56
N GLY A 110 17.12 17.12 8.76
CA GLY A 110 16.34 18.11 8.00
C GLY A 110 15.99 17.67 6.57
N VAL A 111 16.04 16.36 6.29
CA VAL A 111 15.83 15.75 4.97
C VAL A 111 14.42 15.16 4.89
N LEU A 112 13.73 15.44 3.79
CA LEU A 112 12.43 14.84 3.50
C LEU A 112 12.56 13.32 3.32
N TYR A 113 11.52 12.58 3.65
CA TYR A 113 11.51 11.13 3.56
C TYR A 113 10.19 10.63 2.98
N ILE A 114 10.26 9.58 2.16
CA ILE A 114 9.09 8.79 1.74
C ILE A 114 9.45 7.31 1.67
N ASP A 115 8.54 6.45 2.07
CA ASP A 115 8.56 5.01 1.80
C ASP A 115 7.20 4.48 1.35
N THR A 116 7.16 3.21 0.95
CA THR A 116 5.92 2.51 0.58
C THR A 116 5.51 1.44 1.60
N VAL A 117 6.30 1.25 2.66
CA VAL A 117 6.11 0.18 3.66
C VAL A 117 6.86 0.53 4.95
N ILE A 118 6.35 0.06 6.10
CA ILE A 118 7.09 0.06 7.37
C ILE A 118 7.89 -1.23 7.44
N GLU A 119 9.04 -1.23 6.80
CA GLU A 119 9.95 -2.36 6.73
C GLU A 119 10.81 -2.43 8.00
N PRO A 120 11.06 -3.62 8.58
CA PRO A 120 12.03 -3.83 9.64
C PRO A 120 13.42 -4.15 9.08
N TRP A 121 14.45 -4.12 9.94
CA TRP A 121 15.74 -4.71 9.59
C TRP A 121 15.62 -6.22 9.32
N THR A 122 16.49 -6.73 8.42
CA THR A 122 16.62 -8.15 8.09
C THR A 122 16.53 -9.07 9.31
N GLY A 123 15.79 -10.16 9.16
CA GLY A 123 15.65 -11.23 10.16
C GLY A 123 14.42 -11.09 11.05
N PHE A 124 13.70 -9.97 11.00
CA PHE A 124 12.48 -9.76 11.79
C PHE A 124 11.35 -10.73 11.42
N TYR A 125 11.02 -10.87 10.12
CA TYR A 125 9.86 -11.65 9.67
C TYR A 125 9.95 -13.15 9.99
N PHE A 126 11.18 -13.69 10.02
CA PHE A 126 11.45 -15.11 10.22
C PHE A 126 11.99 -15.45 11.62
N ASP A 127 11.98 -14.50 12.56
CA ASP A 127 12.40 -14.71 13.94
C ASP A 127 11.40 -15.62 14.67
N ARG A 128 11.77 -16.91 14.82
CA ARG A 128 10.98 -17.94 15.50
C ARG A 128 10.79 -17.67 16.99
N GLY A 129 11.55 -16.75 17.59
CA GLY A 129 11.41 -16.34 18.99
C GLY A 129 10.29 -15.32 19.22
N ARG A 130 9.74 -14.71 18.17
CA ARG A 130 8.69 -13.69 18.25
C ARG A 130 7.28 -14.27 18.24
N GLY A 131 6.39 -13.65 19.00
CA GLY A 131 4.96 -13.95 18.93
C GLY A 131 4.33 -13.44 17.64
N ASN A 132 3.19 -14.01 17.25
CA ASN A 132 2.44 -13.55 16.06
C ASN A 132 2.07 -12.07 16.15
N ALA A 133 1.64 -11.60 17.33
CA ALA A 133 1.29 -10.19 17.54
C ALA A 133 2.44 -9.23 17.20
N ASP A 134 3.69 -9.58 17.56
CA ASP A 134 4.85 -8.74 17.32
C ASP A 134 5.26 -8.68 15.84
N ARG A 135 4.77 -9.63 15.02
CA ARG A 135 5.05 -9.71 13.58
C ARG A 135 3.94 -9.07 12.73
N THR A 136 2.98 -8.41 13.35
CA THR A 136 1.89 -7.74 12.64
C THR A 136 2.31 -6.39 12.06
N ASN A 137 1.68 -5.95 10.98
CA ASN A 137 1.85 -4.58 10.49
C ASN A 137 1.29 -3.57 11.49
N TYR A 138 0.31 -3.94 12.31
CA TYR A 138 -0.09 -3.12 13.45
C TYR A 138 1.08 -2.84 14.40
N ALA A 139 1.83 -3.88 14.80
CA ALA A 139 2.96 -3.71 15.71
C ALA A 139 4.06 -2.82 15.11
N LEU A 140 4.36 -3.01 13.82
CA LEU A 140 5.29 -2.16 13.07
C LEU A 140 4.78 -0.71 13.00
N ARG A 141 3.52 -0.49 12.63
CA ARG A 141 2.87 0.82 12.58
C ARG A 141 2.90 1.54 13.93
N GLU A 142 2.62 0.84 15.02
CA GLU A 142 2.64 1.42 16.37
C GLU A 142 4.03 1.96 16.75
N THR A 143 5.13 1.47 16.16
CA THR A 143 6.46 2.06 16.38
C THR A 143 6.55 3.46 15.76
N VAL A 144 6.07 3.64 14.53
CA VAL A 144 6.02 4.92 13.82
C VAL A 144 5.05 5.88 14.50
N ARG A 145 3.89 5.41 14.96
CA ARG A 145 2.92 6.26 15.70
C ARG A 145 3.49 6.75 17.04
N LYS A 146 4.26 5.91 17.75
CA LYS A 146 4.98 6.33 18.98
C LYS A 146 6.04 7.38 18.69
N GLU A 147 6.81 7.20 17.62
CA GLU A 147 7.82 8.17 17.19
C GLU A 147 7.19 9.51 16.82
N LYS A 148 6.11 9.50 16.04
CA LYS A 148 5.31 10.70 15.73
C LYS A 148 4.81 11.42 16.99
N ALA A 149 4.30 10.67 17.96
CA ALA A 149 3.79 11.24 19.21
C ALA A 149 4.91 11.82 20.09
N ALA A 150 6.09 11.20 20.09
CA ALA A 150 7.26 11.67 20.83
C ALA A 150 7.89 12.92 20.20
N ASN A 151 7.83 13.02 18.86
CA ASN A 151 8.48 14.08 18.07
C ASN A 151 7.48 14.75 17.10
N PRO A 152 6.50 15.53 17.61
CA PRO A 152 5.49 16.16 16.78
C PRO A 152 6.08 17.26 15.86
N GLY A 153 5.55 17.37 14.64
CA GLY A 153 6.00 18.36 13.64
C GLY A 153 7.42 18.09 13.12
N GLY A 154 8.08 19.13 12.62
CA GLY A 154 9.41 19.06 12.00
C GLY A 154 9.37 18.47 10.59
N THR A 155 10.55 18.17 10.05
CA THR A 155 10.72 17.73 8.65
C THR A 155 9.77 16.62 8.24
N THR A 156 9.10 16.77 7.11
CA THR A 156 8.12 15.81 6.64
C THR A 156 8.72 14.45 6.31
N ALA A 157 8.10 13.41 6.84
CA ALA A 157 8.37 12.03 6.50
C ALA A 157 7.05 11.32 6.22
N VAL A 158 6.86 10.89 4.98
CA VAL A 158 5.63 10.23 4.51
C VAL A 158 5.82 8.73 4.62
N SER A 159 5.06 8.09 5.51
CA SER A 159 5.06 6.63 5.67
C SER A 159 4.01 5.99 4.78
N CYS A 160 4.34 4.86 4.16
CA CYS A 160 3.40 3.98 3.46
C CYS A 160 2.66 4.69 2.32
N CYS A 161 3.39 5.32 1.41
CA CYS A 161 2.88 6.06 0.26
C CYS A 161 3.26 5.40 -1.07
N GLY A 162 2.74 4.19 -1.27
CA GLY A 162 2.67 3.50 -2.55
C GLY A 162 1.24 3.48 -3.10
N ALA A 163 0.88 2.42 -3.82
CA ALA A 163 -0.49 2.23 -4.28
C ALA A 163 -1.42 1.82 -3.11
N ASN A 164 -1.03 0.76 -2.43
CA ASN A 164 -1.67 0.18 -1.27
C ASN A 164 -0.55 -0.44 -0.41
N PRO A 165 -0.23 0.10 0.77
CA PRO A 165 -0.77 1.32 1.35
C PRO A 165 -0.40 2.58 0.56
N GLY A 166 -1.30 3.57 0.55
CA GLY A 166 -1.05 4.88 -0.04
C GLY A 166 -2.24 5.46 -0.80
N MET A 167 -2.22 5.39 -2.14
CA MET A 167 -3.29 5.85 -3.02
C MET A 167 -4.69 5.42 -2.58
N VAL A 168 -4.84 4.20 -2.07
CA VAL A 168 -6.12 3.68 -1.60
C VAL A 168 -6.75 4.50 -0.47
N SER A 169 -5.96 5.14 0.40
CA SER A 169 -6.48 6.08 1.41
C SER A 169 -7.09 7.33 0.78
N TRP A 170 -6.51 7.80 -0.34
CA TRP A 170 -7.06 8.91 -1.12
C TRP A 170 -8.35 8.50 -1.82
N PHE A 171 -8.42 7.27 -2.32
CA PHE A 171 -9.65 6.69 -2.88
C PHE A 171 -10.75 6.55 -1.85
N VAL A 172 -10.45 6.18 -0.59
CA VAL A 172 -11.46 6.16 0.48
C VAL A 172 -12.09 7.54 0.65
N LYS A 173 -11.29 8.60 0.84
CA LYS A 173 -11.82 9.97 0.99
C LYS A 173 -12.67 10.39 -0.22
N LYS A 174 -12.19 10.15 -1.44
CA LYS A 174 -12.94 10.44 -2.68
C LYS A 174 -14.26 9.67 -2.76
N ALA A 175 -14.25 8.38 -2.43
CA ALA A 175 -15.42 7.53 -2.48
C ALA A 175 -16.47 7.90 -1.44
N LEU A 176 -16.06 8.37 -0.26
CA LEU A 176 -17.00 8.90 0.75
C LEU A 176 -17.72 10.15 0.26
N VAL A 177 -17.01 11.06 -0.41
CA VAL A 177 -17.60 12.26 -1.02
C VAL A 177 -18.58 11.86 -2.12
N ASP A 178 -18.22 10.91 -2.99
CA ASP A 178 -19.12 10.41 -4.04
C ASP A 178 -20.37 9.74 -3.47
N LEU A 179 -20.20 8.92 -2.44
CA LEU A 179 -21.30 8.22 -1.78
C LEU A 179 -22.23 9.22 -1.10
N ALA A 180 -21.69 10.20 -0.36
CA ALA A 180 -22.46 11.24 0.30
C ALA A 180 -23.34 12.02 -0.70
N HIS A 181 -22.78 12.39 -1.85
CA HIS A 181 -23.56 13.00 -2.94
C HIS A 181 -24.62 12.05 -3.52
N THR A 182 -24.29 10.76 -3.68
CA THR A 182 -25.20 9.77 -4.29
C THR A 182 -26.43 9.45 -3.43
N ILE A 183 -26.30 9.61 -2.11
CA ILE A 183 -27.38 9.42 -1.14
C ILE A 183 -28.05 10.75 -0.74
N ASP A 184 -27.72 11.85 -1.42
CA ASP A 184 -28.20 13.20 -1.13
C ASP A 184 -27.98 13.64 0.34
N LEU A 185 -26.90 13.17 0.98
CA LEU A 185 -26.53 13.58 2.33
C LEU A 185 -26.11 15.05 2.30
N THR A 186 -26.66 15.86 3.21
CA THR A 186 -26.14 17.22 3.44
C THR A 186 -24.90 17.13 4.33
N PHE A 187 -23.74 17.48 3.79
CA PHE A 187 -22.48 17.49 4.53
C PHE A 187 -21.62 18.68 4.08
N GLU A 188 -20.73 19.10 4.98
CA GLU A 188 -19.57 19.92 4.62
C GLU A 188 -18.40 18.96 4.48
N GLU A 189 -17.66 19.06 3.38
CA GLU A 189 -16.54 18.17 3.18
C GLU A 189 -15.44 18.48 4.21
N PRO A 190 -14.94 17.48 4.96
CA PRO A 190 -13.90 17.71 5.95
C PRO A 190 -12.59 18.14 5.30
N GLU A 191 -11.87 19.06 5.96
CA GLU A 191 -10.51 19.43 5.57
C GLU A 191 -9.54 18.24 5.69
N ALA A 192 -8.37 18.33 5.05
CA ALA A 192 -7.40 17.23 5.01
C ALA A 192 -6.96 16.76 6.41
N ASP A 193 -6.83 17.71 7.35
CA ASP A 193 -6.43 17.50 8.74
C ASP A 193 -7.62 17.24 9.71
N ASP A 194 -8.87 17.36 9.24
CA ASP A 194 -10.07 17.06 10.06
C ASP A 194 -10.40 15.57 10.05
N ARG A 195 -9.54 14.80 10.73
CA ARG A 195 -9.71 13.35 10.93
C ARG A 195 -11.09 12.99 11.51
N GLU A 196 -11.59 13.76 12.48
CA GLU A 196 -12.87 13.46 13.12
C GLU A 196 -14.06 13.74 12.20
N GLY A 197 -13.97 14.78 11.37
CA GLY A 197 -14.91 15.06 10.28
C GLY A 197 -14.98 13.93 9.27
N TRP A 198 -13.83 13.41 8.82
CA TRP A 198 -13.77 12.24 7.93
C TRP A 198 -14.39 10.99 8.55
N ALA A 199 -14.10 10.71 9.81
CA ALA A 199 -14.69 9.59 10.55
C ALA A 199 -16.22 9.74 10.72
N ARG A 200 -16.72 10.96 10.98
CA ARG A 200 -18.16 11.27 11.00
C ARG A 200 -18.80 11.05 9.65
N LEU A 201 -18.21 11.58 8.58
CA LEU A 201 -18.73 11.40 7.23
C LEU A 201 -18.86 9.92 6.89
N MET A 202 -17.83 9.12 7.19
CA MET A 202 -17.85 7.69 6.91
C MET A 202 -18.96 6.94 7.68
N ARG A 203 -19.17 7.27 8.95
CA ARG A 203 -20.30 6.75 9.74
C ARG A 203 -21.64 7.19 9.14
N ASP A 204 -21.77 8.46 8.79
CA ASP A 204 -23.05 9.07 8.41
C ASP A 204 -23.52 8.62 7.03
N VAL A 205 -22.61 8.29 6.11
CA VAL A 205 -22.95 7.60 4.86
C VAL A 205 -23.21 6.10 5.05
N GLY A 206 -23.00 5.56 6.24
CA GLY A 206 -23.35 4.20 6.63
C GLY A 206 -22.35 3.11 6.22
N VAL A 207 -21.07 3.44 6.02
CA VAL A 207 -20.06 2.41 5.73
C VAL A 207 -19.86 1.51 6.95
N LYS A 208 -19.91 0.19 6.75
CA LYS A 208 -19.55 -0.81 7.76
C LYS A 208 -18.10 -1.24 7.66
N GLY A 209 -17.58 -1.30 6.43
CA GLY A 209 -16.18 -1.59 6.19
C GLY A 209 -15.73 -1.30 4.77
N VAL A 210 -14.45 -1.57 4.55
CA VAL A 210 -13.69 -1.29 3.35
C VAL A 210 -12.87 -2.53 3.01
N HIS A 211 -13.03 -3.08 1.81
CA HIS A 211 -11.96 -3.91 1.27
C HIS A 211 -11.02 -3.04 0.45
N ILE A 212 -9.72 -3.26 0.57
CA ILE A 212 -8.81 -2.94 -0.52
C ILE A 212 -9.03 -4.06 -1.53
N ALA A 213 -9.78 -3.77 -2.59
CA ALA A 213 -10.30 -4.77 -3.51
C ALA A 213 -9.51 -4.69 -4.80
N GLU A 214 -8.60 -5.64 -4.96
CA GLU A 214 -7.66 -5.67 -6.08
C GLU A 214 -7.81 -6.94 -6.91
N ARG A 215 -7.70 -6.75 -8.23
CA ARG A 215 -7.58 -7.83 -9.19
C ARG A 215 -6.51 -7.50 -10.23
N ASP A 216 -5.37 -8.16 -10.10
CA ASP A 216 -4.36 -8.18 -11.14
C ASP A 216 -4.69 -9.27 -12.18
N THR A 217 -4.79 -8.85 -13.43
CA THR A 217 -5.07 -9.70 -14.59
C THR A 217 -3.92 -9.72 -15.59
N GLN A 218 -2.77 -9.14 -15.26
CA GLN A 218 -1.58 -9.17 -16.09
C GLN A 218 -1.12 -10.62 -16.30
N ARG A 219 -0.81 -10.95 -17.55
CA ARG A 219 -0.43 -12.30 -17.95
C ARG A 219 0.84 -12.32 -18.76
N THR A 220 1.61 -13.37 -18.54
CA THR A 220 2.94 -13.56 -19.09
C THR A 220 2.90 -14.16 -20.50
N LYS A 221 3.94 -13.90 -21.29
CA LYS A 221 4.13 -14.50 -22.63
C LYS A 221 4.46 -15.99 -22.57
N LYS A 222 4.99 -16.45 -21.44
CA LYS A 222 5.41 -17.84 -21.19
C LYS A 222 4.71 -18.32 -19.92
N PRO A 223 4.28 -19.59 -19.83
CA PRO A 223 3.68 -20.09 -18.61
C PRO A 223 4.66 -20.05 -17.44
N LYS A 224 4.14 -19.86 -16.21
CA LYS A 224 4.90 -19.98 -14.97
C LYS A 224 5.75 -21.28 -14.95
N PRO A 225 7.07 -21.19 -14.73
CA PRO A 225 7.92 -22.35 -14.49
C PRO A 225 7.59 -23.07 -13.18
N PHE A 226 7.86 -24.37 -13.13
CA PHE A 226 7.84 -25.13 -11.87
C PHE A 226 8.96 -24.65 -10.94
N ASP A 227 8.68 -24.57 -9.64
CA ASP A 227 9.65 -24.21 -8.59
C ASP A 227 10.27 -22.80 -8.77
N VAL A 228 9.43 -21.86 -9.24
CA VAL A 228 9.76 -20.42 -9.37
C VAL A 228 8.57 -19.59 -8.91
N PHE A 229 8.81 -18.57 -8.07
CA PHE A 229 7.79 -17.62 -7.67
C PHE A 229 7.73 -16.46 -8.68
N TRP A 230 6.61 -16.29 -9.38
CA TRP A 230 6.39 -15.20 -10.33
C TRP A 230 5.38 -14.22 -9.75
N ASN A 231 5.69 -12.94 -9.81
CA ASN A 231 4.79 -11.87 -9.39
C ASN A 231 4.99 -10.62 -10.25
N THR A 232 4.04 -9.70 -10.24
CA THR A 232 4.11 -8.41 -10.95
C THR A 232 4.85 -7.33 -10.15
N TRP A 233 5.09 -7.58 -8.87
CA TRP A 233 5.91 -6.76 -7.99
C TRP A 233 6.77 -7.66 -7.07
N SER A 234 7.49 -7.07 -6.11
CA SER A 234 8.47 -7.78 -5.25
C SER A 234 7.95 -9.13 -4.75
N ALA A 235 8.50 -10.22 -5.26
CA ALA A 235 8.15 -11.56 -4.80
C ALA A 235 8.63 -11.80 -3.36
N GLU A 236 9.77 -11.24 -2.96
CA GLU A 236 10.28 -11.30 -1.58
C GLU A 236 9.38 -10.55 -0.60
N GLY A 237 8.95 -9.34 -0.96
CA GLY A 237 7.98 -8.56 -0.18
C GLY A 237 6.66 -9.31 -0.03
N PHE A 238 6.11 -9.80 -1.15
CA PHE A 238 4.84 -10.51 -1.12
C PHE A 238 4.88 -11.83 -0.32
N ILE A 239 6.00 -12.56 -0.35
CA ILE A 239 6.18 -13.75 0.49
C ILE A 239 6.27 -13.35 1.97
N SER A 240 7.05 -12.32 2.30
CA SER A 240 7.22 -11.85 3.68
C SER A 240 5.88 -11.43 4.29
N GLU A 241 5.13 -10.58 3.59
CA GLU A 241 3.79 -10.13 3.99
C GLU A 241 2.76 -11.28 3.98
N GLY A 242 2.86 -12.17 2.99
CA GLY A 242 1.97 -13.32 2.86
C GLY A 242 2.14 -14.35 3.98
N LEU A 243 3.33 -14.45 4.58
CA LEU A 243 3.65 -15.33 5.71
C LEU A 243 3.41 -14.66 7.08
N GLN A 244 3.27 -13.34 7.13
CA GLN A 244 2.78 -12.66 8.32
C GLN A 244 1.33 -13.08 8.64
N PRO A 245 0.88 -12.92 9.90
CA PRO A 245 -0.51 -13.16 10.28
C PRO A 245 -1.48 -12.43 9.36
N ALA A 246 -2.57 -13.09 8.97
CA ALA A 246 -3.71 -12.42 8.34
C ALA A 246 -4.21 -11.32 9.28
N GLU A 247 -4.35 -10.09 8.80
CA GLU A 247 -4.57 -8.92 9.66
C GLU A 247 -5.58 -7.95 9.06
N LEU A 248 -6.43 -7.39 9.92
CA LEU A 248 -7.52 -6.53 9.52
C LEU A 248 -7.86 -5.51 10.60
N GLY A 249 -8.16 -4.29 10.17
CA GLY A 249 -8.89 -3.31 10.96
C GLY A 249 -10.26 -3.87 11.33
N TRP A 250 -10.65 -3.75 12.60
CA TRP A 250 -11.80 -4.45 13.15
C TRP A 250 -12.96 -3.49 13.44
N GLY A 251 -14.02 -3.58 12.64
CA GLY A 251 -15.14 -2.66 12.69
C GLY A 251 -16.05 -2.88 13.91
N THR A 252 -16.69 -1.80 14.37
CA THR A 252 -17.65 -1.87 15.48
C THR A 252 -18.94 -2.63 15.15
N HIS A 253 -19.17 -2.91 13.87
CA HIS A 253 -20.36 -3.63 13.41
C HIS A 253 -20.21 -5.16 13.50
N GLU A 254 -18.98 -5.66 13.62
CA GLU A 254 -18.68 -7.09 13.63
C GLU A 254 -19.16 -7.74 14.91
N LYS A 255 -19.87 -8.87 14.78
CA LYS A 255 -20.45 -9.63 15.91
C LYS A 255 -19.75 -10.97 16.14
N TRP A 256 -18.83 -11.35 15.26
CA TRP A 256 -18.13 -12.62 15.30
C TRP A 256 -16.71 -12.49 14.76
N MET A 257 -15.77 -13.21 15.36
CA MET A 257 -14.43 -13.45 14.84
C MET A 257 -14.11 -14.95 14.98
N PRO A 258 -13.24 -15.54 14.14
CA PRO A 258 -12.86 -16.94 14.26
C PRO A 258 -12.10 -17.23 15.55
N ASP A 259 -12.10 -18.49 16.01
CA ASP A 259 -11.47 -18.90 17.29
C ASP A 259 -9.97 -18.59 17.37
N ASN A 260 -9.29 -18.54 16.22
CA ASN A 260 -7.87 -18.21 16.13
C ASN A 260 -7.59 -16.71 15.91
N ALA A 261 -8.61 -15.85 15.96
CA ALA A 261 -8.44 -14.41 16.00
C ALA A 261 -7.87 -13.96 17.36
N LYS A 262 -7.03 -12.93 17.34
CA LYS A 262 -6.44 -12.28 18.52
C LYS A 262 -6.56 -10.77 18.40
N GLU A 263 -6.91 -10.15 19.52
CA GLU A 263 -6.94 -8.70 19.64
C GLU A 263 -5.57 -8.13 20.03
N GLN A 264 -5.29 -6.93 19.53
CA GLN A 264 -4.11 -6.16 19.93
C GLN A 264 -4.25 -5.65 21.37
N GLN A 265 -3.23 -5.88 22.20
CA GLN A 265 -3.28 -5.59 23.64
C GLN A 265 -2.90 -4.14 23.99
N ALA A 266 -2.14 -3.47 23.13
CA ALA A 266 -1.63 -2.11 23.31
C ALA A 266 -1.81 -1.31 22.02
N GLY A 267 -1.66 0.02 22.09
CA GLY A 267 -1.82 0.93 20.95
C GLY A 267 -3.27 1.37 20.72
N THR A 268 -3.60 1.71 19.49
CA THR A 268 -4.93 2.19 19.05
C THR A 268 -6.06 1.15 19.18
N LYS A 269 -5.68 -0.12 19.22
CA LYS A 269 -6.53 -1.32 19.21
C LYS A 269 -7.51 -1.31 18.04
N ALA A 270 -7.04 -0.83 16.89
CA ALA A 270 -7.83 -0.69 15.67
C ALA A 270 -7.94 -2.00 14.87
N ALA A 271 -7.11 -3.00 15.15
CA ALA A 271 -7.02 -4.23 14.36
C ALA A 271 -7.04 -5.49 15.22
N ILE A 272 -7.39 -6.60 14.57
CA ILE A 272 -7.16 -7.97 15.04
C ILE A 272 -6.24 -8.67 14.04
N PHE A 273 -5.66 -9.80 14.45
CA PHE A 273 -4.95 -10.70 13.54
C PHE A 273 -5.41 -12.14 13.75
N LEU A 274 -5.26 -12.97 12.73
CA LEU A 274 -5.53 -14.40 12.78
C LEU A 274 -4.22 -15.16 12.95
N GLU A 275 -4.19 -16.21 13.76
CA GLU A 275 -3.01 -17.07 13.92
C GLU A 275 -2.83 -18.02 12.71
N GLN A 276 -2.81 -17.47 11.51
CA GLN A 276 -2.61 -18.14 10.22
C GLN A 276 -2.04 -17.15 9.18
N PRO A 277 -1.30 -17.61 8.15
CA PRO A 277 -0.68 -16.73 7.16
C PRO A 277 -1.72 -16.06 6.25
N GLY A 278 -1.52 -14.77 5.98
CA GLY A 278 -2.44 -13.96 5.18
C GLY A 278 -2.61 -14.46 3.74
N ALA A 279 -1.53 -14.84 3.08
CA ALA A 279 -1.56 -15.34 1.70
C ALA A 279 -2.14 -16.76 1.55
N ASN A 280 -2.49 -17.43 2.64
CA ASN A 280 -3.28 -18.68 2.63
C ASN A 280 -4.65 -18.50 3.31
N THR A 281 -5.06 -17.26 3.56
CA THR A 281 -6.36 -16.91 4.12
C THR A 281 -7.18 -16.27 3.03
N ARG A 282 -8.34 -16.85 2.70
CA ARG A 282 -9.18 -16.34 1.62
C ARG A 282 -10.38 -15.59 2.18
N VAL A 283 -10.77 -14.52 1.49
CA VAL A 283 -11.96 -13.72 1.73
C VAL A 283 -12.77 -13.59 0.45
N ARG A 284 -14.09 -13.48 0.59
CA ARG A 284 -15.00 -13.17 -0.52
C ARG A 284 -15.02 -11.66 -0.73
N THR A 285 -14.76 -11.23 -1.96
CA THR A 285 -14.75 -9.82 -2.34
C THR A 285 -15.29 -9.64 -3.76
N TRP A 286 -15.28 -8.40 -4.24
CA TRP A 286 -15.79 -8.03 -5.55
C TRP A 286 -14.95 -6.92 -6.18
N CYS A 287 -14.69 -7.03 -7.48
CA CYS A 287 -14.12 -5.96 -8.30
C CYS A 287 -14.94 -5.82 -9.60
N PRO A 288 -14.94 -4.65 -10.28
CA PRO A 288 -15.74 -4.41 -11.48
C PRO A 288 -15.54 -5.40 -12.62
N THR A 289 -14.29 -5.80 -12.90
CA THR A 289 -13.96 -6.68 -14.03
C THR A 289 -14.42 -8.13 -13.81
N PRO A 290 -14.02 -8.81 -12.72
CA PRO A 290 -14.43 -10.21 -12.49
C PRO A 290 -15.82 -10.35 -11.86
N GLY A 291 -16.34 -9.31 -11.23
CA GLY A 291 -17.43 -9.43 -10.27
C GLY A 291 -16.95 -10.10 -8.98
N ALA A 292 -17.71 -11.08 -8.50
CA ALA A 292 -17.38 -11.82 -7.28
C ALA A 292 -16.08 -12.64 -7.45
N GLN A 293 -15.18 -12.56 -6.47
CA GLN A 293 -13.93 -13.31 -6.47
C GLN A 293 -13.49 -13.68 -5.05
N TYR A 294 -12.48 -14.55 -4.97
CA TYR A 294 -11.67 -14.65 -3.76
C TYR A 294 -10.52 -13.65 -3.83
N GLY A 295 -10.23 -13.04 -2.69
CA GLY A 295 -8.97 -12.36 -2.42
C GLY A 295 -8.24 -13.04 -1.27
N PHE A 296 -6.93 -12.85 -1.18
CA PHE A 296 -6.13 -13.21 -0.01
C PHE A 296 -6.17 -12.08 1.03
N LEU A 297 -6.28 -12.46 2.30
CA LEU A 297 -6.28 -11.54 3.45
C LEU A 297 -4.84 -11.32 3.91
N VAL A 298 -4.03 -10.75 3.01
CA VAL A 298 -2.64 -10.37 3.29
C VAL A 298 -2.65 -9.16 4.21
N THR A 299 -1.77 -9.14 5.22
CA THR A 299 -1.64 -7.98 6.11
C THR A 299 -1.13 -6.79 5.33
N HIS A 300 -1.60 -5.60 5.64
CA HIS A 300 -1.18 -4.36 4.98
C HIS A 300 -1.37 -3.18 5.94
N ASN A 301 -0.55 -2.14 5.82
CA ASN A 301 -0.58 -1.00 6.75
C ASN A 301 -1.94 -0.29 6.76
N GLU A 302 -2.54 -0.08 5.58
CA GLU A 302 -3.81 0.63 5.41
C GLU A 302 -5.01 -0.15 5.96
N SER A 303 -4.89 -1.47 6.11
CA SER A 303 -5.89 -2.28 6.83
C SER A 303 -6.02 -1.76 8.27
N VAL A 304 -4.91 -1.33 8.87
CA VAL A 304 -4.86 -0.75 10.22
C VAL A 304 -5.10 0.75 10.19
N SER A 305 -4.40 1.48 9.31
CA SER A 305 -4.40 2.95 9.32
C SER A 305 -5.76 3.53 8.96
N ILE A 306 -6.48 2.95 7.98
CA ILE A 306 -7.84 3.38 7.62
C ILE A 306 -8.80 3.13 8.79
N ALA A 307 -8.77 1.94 9.39
CA ALA A 307 -9.65 1.65 10.52
C ALA A 307 -9.37 2.60 11.71
N ASP A 308 -8.11 2.89 12.01
CA ASP A 308 -7.72 3.83 13.05
C ASP A 308 -8.14 5.27 12.71
N TYR A 309 -7.81 5.76 11.51
CA TYR A 309 -8.08 7.12 11.06
C TYR A 309 -9.58 7.44 11.10
N PHE A 310 -10.43 6.51 10.63
CA PHE A 310 -11.88 6.67 10.61
C PHE A 310 -12.59 6.24 11.90
N THR A 311 -11.87 6.07 13.01
CA THR A 311 -12.46 5.75 14.33
C THR A 311 -13.10 6.97 14.99
N LEU A 312 -14.33 6.84 15.49
CA LEU A 312 -14.95 7.82 16.42
C LEU A 312 -14.93 7.29 17.85
N ARG A 313 -14.75 8.21 18.80
CA ARG A 313 -14.71 7.90 20.23
C ARG A 313 -15.58 8.84 21.04
N GLU A 314 -16.20 8.31 22.08
CA GLU A 314 -16.82 9.06 23.17
C GLU A 314 -16.06 8.75 24.46
N GLY A 315 -15.16 9.66 24.86
CA GLY A 315 -14.15 9.36 25.87
C GLY A 315 -13.26 8.21 25.42
N ASP A 316 -13.15 7.17 26.24
CA ASP A 316 -12.33 5.98 25.92
C ASP A 316 -13.07 4.95 25.05
N SER A 317 -14.39 5.10 24.87
CA SER A 317 -15.22 4.14 24.14
C SER A 317 -15.19 4.39 22.64
N VAL A 318 -14.95 3.35 21.84
CA VAL A 318 -15.06 3.41 20.38
C VAL A 318 -16.53 3.27 20.00
N THR A 319 -17.10 4.30 19.36
CA THR A 319 -18.52 4.33 18.95
C THR A 319 -18.72 4.00 17.48
N TYR A 320 -17.69 4.18 16.66
CA TYR A 320 -17.69 3.80 15.26
C TYR A 320 -16.28 3.48 14.80
N ARG A 321 -16.14 2.42 14.00
CA ARG A 321 -14.94 2.07 13.25
C ARG A 321 -15.33 1.17 12.08
N PRO A 322 -14.76 1.36 10.87
CA PRO A 322 -14.97 0.42 9.78
C PRO A 322 -14.10 -0.84 9.95
N THR A 323 -14.58 -2.00 9.49
CA THR A 323 -13.69 -3.11 9.16
C THR A 323 -12.85 -2.70 7.96
N SER A 324 -11.54 -2.97 7.94
CA SER A 324 -10.68 -2.62 6.80
C SER A 324 -9.64 -3.72 6.58
N HIS A 325 -9.62 -4.32 5.40
CA HIS A 325 -8.57 -5.28 5.06
C HIS A 325 -8.35 -5.45 3.57
N TYR A 326 -7.19 -6.01 3.24
CA TYR A 326 -6.89 -6.40 1.88
C TYR A 326 -7.72 -7.62 1.44
N ALA A 327 -8.18 -7.60 0.20
CA ALA A 327 -8.80 -8.72 -0.47
C ALA A 327 -8.13 -8.89 -1.84
N TYR A 328 -6.88 -9.37 -1.81
CA TYR A 328 -5.99 -9.35 -2.97
C TYR A 328 -6.16 -10.58 -3.87
N HIS A 329 -6.57 -10.37 -5.11
CA HIS A 329 -6.39 -11.40 -6.14
C HIS A 329 -5.19 -11.03 -7.03
N PRO A 330 -4.00 -11.58 -6.77
CA PRO A 330 -2.82 -11.29 -7.58
C PRO A 330 -2.96 -11.89 -8.99
N ALA A 331 -1.99 -11.59 -9.86
CA ALA A 331 -1.90 -12.21 -11.18
C ALA A 331 -2.00 -13.74 -11.08
N ASN A 332 -2.56 -14.39 -12.11
CA ASN A 332 -2.79 -15.84 -12.09
C ASN A 332 -1.50 -16.64 -11.78
N ASP A 333 -0.35 -16.19 -12.28
CA ASP A 333 0.93 -16.86 -12.02
C ASP A 333 1.36 -16.72 -10.54
N ALA A 334 1.07 -15.59 -9.90
CA ALA A 334 1.28 -15.41 -8.46
C ALA A 334 0.31 -16.25 -7.61
N VAL A 335 -0.95 -16.42 -8.04
CA VAL A 335 -1.87 -17.39 -7.41
C VAL A 335 -1.28 -18.81 -7.47
N LEU A 336 -0.74 -19.21 -8.62
CA LEU A 336 -0.08 -20.51 -8.77
C LEU A 336 1.21 -20.61 -7.93
N SER A 337 1.98 -19.52 -7.81
CA SER A 337 3.17 -19.46 -6.95
C SER A 337 2.85 -19.63 -5.48
N LEU A 338 1.78 -18.99 -4.98
CA LEU A 338 1.31 -19.19 -3.61
C LEU A 338 0.79 -20.61 -3.39
N HIS A 339 0.03 -21.15 -4.35
CA HIS A 339 -0.45 -22.53 -4.28
C HIS A 339 0.71 -23.54 -4.18
N GLU A 340 1.75 -23.35 -5.00
CA GLU A 340 2.96 -24.16 -4.97
C GLU A 340 3.73 -24.01 -3.63
N MET A 341 3.96 -22.77 -3.19
CA MET A 341 4.69 -22.48 -1.95
C MET A 341 4.02 -23.10 -0.72
N PHE A 342 2.71 -22.85 -0.53
CA PHE A 342 1.97 -23.43 0.60
C PHE A 342 1.77 -24.93 0.46
N GLY A 343 1.67 -25.46 -0.77
CA GLY A 343 1.67 -26.90 -1.04
C GLY A 343 2.98 -27.58 -0.63
N ASN A 344 4.10 -26.86 -0.69
CA ASN A 344 5.42 -27.30 -0.23
C ASN A 344 5.70 -26.90 1.24
N GLY A 345 4.68 -26.83 2.08
CA GLY A 345 4.85 -26.55 3.52
C GLY A 345 5.20 -25.10 3.86
N GLY A 346 5.02 -24.17 2.91
CA GLY A 346 5.33 -22.75 3.08
C GLY A 346 6.79 -22.40 2.87
N GLU A 347 7.58 -23.28 2.25
CA GLU A 347 8.95 -22.99 1.85
C GLU A 347 8.97 -22.18 0.54
N GLN A 348 9.71 -21.07 0.54
CA GLN A 348 9.89 -20.24 -0.65
C GLN A 348 10.60 -21.01 -1.78
N GLN A 349 10.17 -20.77 -3.02
CA GLN A 349 10.84 -21.27 -4.21
C GLN A 349 12.28 -20.72 -4.31
N PRO A 350 13.23 -21.48 -4.89
CA PRO A 350 14.63 -21.08 -4.99
C PRO A 350 14.89 -19.91 -5.94
N VAL A 351 13.95 -19.62 -6.84
CA VAL A 351 14.03 -18.50 -7.79
C VAL A 351 12.79 -17.64 -7.63
N LEU A 352 13.01 -16.36 -7.41
CA LEU A 352 12.00 -15.32 -7.33
C LEU A 352 12.14 -14.42 -8.56
N HIS A 353 11.04 -14.15 -9.25
CA HIS A 353 11.06 -13.39 -10.51
C HIS A 353 9.94 -12.35 -10.51
N VAL A 354 10.32 -11.10 -10.73
CA VAL A 354 9.39 -9.99 -10.90
C VAL A 354 9.20 -9.76 -12.39
N LEU A 355 7.95 -9.81 -12.85
CA LEU A 355 7.60 -9.73 -14.26
C LEU A 355 7.75 -8.30 -14.79
N ASP A 356 8.69 -8.10 -15.70
CA ASP A 356 8.87 -6.83 -16.38
C ASP A 356 7.78 -6.63 -17.47
N GLU A 357 7.55 -5.37 -17.86
CA GLU A 357 6.46 -5.04 -18.78
C GLU A 357 6.57 -5.79 -20.11
N ASP A 358 7.79 -6.02 -20.60
CA ASP A 358 8.04 -6.68 -21.88
C ASP A 358 7.87 -8.20 -21.81
N GLU A 359 7.76 -8.78 -20.61
CA GLU A 359 7.43 -10.19 -20.41
C GLU A 359 5.91 -10.45 -20.45
N LEU A 360 5.12 -9.40 -20.28
CA LEU A 360 3.67 -9.45 -20.21
C LEU A 360 3.01 -9.29 -21.59
N VAL A 361 1.89 -9.97 -21.80
CA VAL A 361 1.10 -9.94 -23.04
C VAL A 361 0.06 -8.83 -22.99
N ASP A 362 -0.78 -8.87 -21.96
CA ASP A 362 -1.95 -8.03 -21.74
C ASP A 362 -2.32 -8.00 -20.25
N GLY A 363 -3.38 -7.27 -19.93
CA GLY A 363 -4.03 -7.26 -18.63
C GLY A 363 -4.00 -5.89 -17.98
N ILE A 364 -4.74 -5.80 -16.88
CA ILE A 364 -4.84 -4.61 -16.05
C ILE A 364 -4.47 -4.96 -14.61
N ASP A 365 -4.05 -3.95 -13.88
CA ASP A 365 -4.11 -3.96 -12.43
C ASP A 365 -5.34 -3.15 -11.97
N GLU A 366 -6.41 -3.85 -11.58
CA GLU A 366 -7.64 -3.24 -11.08
C GLU A 366 -7.56 -3.09 -9.57
N LEU A 367 -7.01 -1.97 -9.12
CA LEU A 367 -6.83 -1.64 -7.71
C LEU A 367 -7.77 -0.50 -7.29
N GLY A 368 -8.66 -0.81 -6.35
CA GLY A 368 -9.53 0.17 -5.72
C GLY A 368 -9.92 -0.21 -4.30
N ILE A 369 -10.86 0.55 -3.77
CA ILE A 369 -11.50 0.28 -2.49
C ILE A 369 -12.96 -0.09 -2.72
N LEU A 370 -13.47 -1.06 -1.96
CA LEU A 370 -14.88 -1.44 -1.93
C LEU A 370 -15.47 -1.01 -0.58
N LEU A 371 -16.17 0.11 -0.56
CA LEU A 371 -16.99 0.51 0.58
C LEU A 371 -18.24 -0.37 0.61
N TYR A 372 -18.63 -0.86 1.78
CA TYR A 372 -19.81 -1.71 1.91
C TYR A 372 -20.64 -1.44 3.17
N GLY A 373 -21.89 -1.90 3.15
CA GLY A 373 -22.83 -1.82 4.26
C GLY A 373 -23.70 -0.55 4.29
N HIS A 374 -23.45 0.39 3.39
CA HIS A 374 -24.25 1.60 3.21
C HIS A 374 -25.55 1.31 2.45
N GLU A 375 -26.47 2.28 2.35
CA GLU A 375 -27.80 2.06 1.74
C GLU A 375 -27.78 1.66 0.25
N LYS A 376 -26.72 2.02 -0.49
CA LYS A 376 -26.47 1.55 -1.87
C LYS A 376 -25.76 0.18 -1.94
N ASN A 377 -25.74 -0.56 -0.84
CA ASN A 377 -25.05 -1.84 -0.61
C ASN A 377 -23.51 -1.74 -0.64
N ALA A 378 -22.91 -1.67 -1.83
CA ALA A 378 -21.45 -1.59 -1.98
C ALA A 378 -21.03 -0.73 -3.19
N TYR A 379 -19.91 -0.04 -3.03
CA TYR A 379 -19.35 0.89 -4.00
C TYR A 379 -17.84 0.67 -4.13
N TRP A 380 -17.41 0.21 -5.31
CA TRP A 380 -16.00 0.12 -5.65
C TRP A 380 -15.55 1.43 -6.32
N TYR A 381 -14.42 1.99 -5.89
CA TYR A 381 -13.79 3.13 -6.55
C TYR A 381 -12.29 2.90 -6.68
N GLY A 382 -11.75 3.06 -7.88
CA GLY A 382 -10.32 2.84 -8.11
C GLY A 382 -9.87 2.88 -9.55
N SER A 383 -8.61 2.51 -9.73
CA SER A 383 -7.86 2.47 -10.98
C SER A 383 -8.07 1.15 -11.73
N ARG A 384 -8.13 1.22 -13.05
CA ARG A 384 -8.19 0.06 -13.97
C ARG A 384 -7.08 0.14 -15.01
N LEU A 385 -5.91 0.60 -14.58
CA LEU A 385 -4.74 0.84 -15.42
C LEU A 385 -4.34 -0.42 -16.18
N SER A 386 -4.27 -0.29 -17.51
CA SER A 386 -3.82 -1.37 -18.38
C SER A 386 -2.31 -1.37 -18.58
N LEU A 387 -1.75 -2.55 -18.86
CA LEU A 387 -0.37 -2.71 -19.29
C LEU A 387 -0.09 -1.90 -20.57
N GLU A 388 -1.03 -1.86 -21.50
CA GLU A 388 -0.91 -1.11 -22.74
C GLU A 388 -0.79 0.41 -22.50
N GLU A 389 -1.64 0.97 -21.64
CA GLU A 389 -1.55 2.38 -21.26
C GLU A 389 -0.28 2.66 -20.48
N THR A 390 0.10 1.77 -19.56
CA THR A 390 1.34 1.89 -18.78
C THR A 390 2.55 2.10 -19.68
N ARG A 391 2.71 1.25 -20.70
CA ARG A 391 3.80 1.34 -21.69
C ARG A 391 3.85 2.68 -22.44
N LEU A 392 2.71 3.33 -22.62
CA LEU A 392 2.61 4.65 -23.25
C LEU A 392 2.95 5.77 -22.25
N LEU A 393 2.60 5.58 -20.98
CA LEU A 393 2.70 6.61 -19.94
C LEU A 393 4.09 6.67 -19.33
N ALA A 394 4.71 5.54 -18.96
CA ALA A 394 5.98 5.52 -18.27
C ALA A 394 6.82 4.26 -18.61
N PRO A 395 8.15 4.39 -18.73
CA PRO A 395 9.02 3.26 -19.02
C PRO A 395 9.32 2.41 -17.77
N TYR A 396 9.91 1.24 -18.00
CA TYR A 396 10.57 0.36 -17.02
C TYR A 396 9.66 -0.25 -15.93
N GLN A 397 8.36 -0.28 -16.16
CA GLN A 397 7.41 -0.79 -15.19
C GLN A 397 6.12 -1.29 -15.86
N ASN A 398 5.50 -2.26 -15.20
CA ASN A 398 4.17 -2.78 -15.55
C ASN A 398 3.06 -1.97 -14.83
N ALA A 399 1.79 -2.36 -14.96
CA ALA A 399 0.67 -1.57 -14.43
C ALA A 399 0.71 -1.48 -12.90
N THR A 400 1.07 -2.56 -12.22
CA THR A 400 1.26 -2.60 -10.76
C THR A 400 2.33 -1.60 -10.34
N GLY A 401 3.48 -1.62 -11.02
CA GLY A 401 4.57 -0.68 -10.77
C GLY A 401 4.13 0.78 -10.92
N LEU A 402 3.46 1.14 -12.03
CA LEU A 402 3.09 2.53 -12.29
C LEU A 402 2.08 3.09 -11.28
N GLN A 403 1.18 2.26 -10.75
CA GLN A 403 0.29 2.71 -9.67
C GLN A 403 1.08 3.08 -8.40
N VAL A 404 2.10 2.28 -8.06
CA VAL A 404 2.95 2.54 -6.88
C VAL A 404 3.83 3.77 -7.10
N THR A 405 4.57 3.83 -8.22
CA THR A 405 5.57 4.86 -8.46
C THR A 405 4.94 6.24 -8.68
N SER A 406 3.74 6.30 -9.27
CA SER A 406 2.97 7.53 -9.37
C SER A 406 2.44 8.02 -8.02
N ALA A 407 2.14 7.12 -7.08
CA ALA A 407 1.79 7.50 -5.71
C ALA A 407 3.00 8.06 -4.97
N VAL A 408 4.17 7.44 -5.13
CA VAL A 408 5.45 7.95 -4.58
C VAL A 408 5.70 9.35 -5.11
N LEU A 409 5.54 9.58 -6.42
CA LEU A 409 5.66 10.93 -7.00
C LEU A 409 4.68 11.92 -6.35
N ALA A 410 3.41 11.54 -6.19
CA ALA A 410 2.41 12.39 -5.54
C ALA A 410 2.78 12.72 -4.08
N GLY A 411 3.26 11.74 -3.32
CA GLY A 411 3.75 11.92 -1.96
C GLY A 411 5.00 12.80 -1.89
N MET A 412 5.91 12.68 -2.84
CA MET A 412 7.09 13.56 -2.94
C MET A 412 6.68 15.02 -3.20
N VAL A 413 5.75 15.25 -4.13
CA VAL A 413 5.22 16.59 -4.41
C VAL A 413 4.54 17.15 -3.15
N TRP A 414 3.70 16.36 -2.50
CA TRP A 414 3.04 16.78 -1.27
C TRP A 414 4.03 17.14 -0.15
N ALA A 415 5.10 16.35 0.02
CA ALA A 415 6.13 16.61 1.02
C ALA A 415 6.94 17.88 0.71
N LEU A 416 7.19 18.19 -0.57
CA LEU A 416 7.82 19.45 -0.98
C LEU A 416 6.92 20.67 -0.71
N GLU A 417 5.61 20.51 -0.89
CA GLU A 417 4.62 21.56 -0.61
C GLU A 417 4.35 21.73 0.90
N ASN A 418 4.58 20.68 1.68
CA ASN A 418 4.35 20.63 3.12
C ASN A 418 5.59 20.10 3.84
N PRO A 419 6.73 20.82 3.87
CA PRO A 419 8.02 20.27 4.31
C PRO A 419 8.19 20.11 5.83
N GLU A 420 7.24 20.62 6.63
CA GLU A 420 7.31 20.66 8.11
C GLU A 420 6.10 19.98 8.78
N ALA A 421 5.43 19.06 8.08
CA ALA A 421 4.21 18.38 8.54
C ALA A 421 4.49 17.25 9.57
N GLY A 422 5.75 16.94 9.81
CA GLY A 422 6.15 15.84 10.68
C GLY A 422 6.05 14.47 10.01
N ILE A 423 5.96 13.42 10.82
CA ILE A 423 5.64 12.08 10.31
C ILE A 423 4.16 12.05 9.95
N VAL A 424 3.84 11.67 8.72
CA VAL A 424 2.46 11.58 8.22
C VAL A 424 2.22 10.24 7.52
N GLU A 425 1.00 9.73 7.66
CA GLU A 425 0.47 8.64 6.84
C GLU A 425 -0.40 9.22 5.72
N THR A 426 -0.67 8.43 4.68
CA THR A 426 -1.45 8.88 3.52
C THR A 426 -2.90 9.24 3.83
N ASP A 427 -3.45 8.70 4.93
CA ASP A 427 -4.76 9.10 5.46
C ASP A 427 -4.78 10.56 5.94
N GLU A 428 -3.64 11.12 6.35
CA GLU A 428 -3.50 12.48 6.90
C GLU A 428 -3.23 13.54 5.81
N MET A 429 -3.05 13.13 4.56
CA MET A 429 -2.69 14.00 3.44
C MET A 429 -3.93 14.57 2.74
N ASP A 430 -3.72 15.68 2.00
CA ASP A 430 -4.72 16.21 1.07
C ASP A 430 -4.84 15.27 -0.14
N TYR A 431 -5.90 14.49 -0.14
CA TYR A 431 -6.15 13.48 -1.15
C TYR A 431 -6.39 14.11 -2.54
N ARG A 432 -6.92 15.34 -2.63
CA ARG A 432 -7.15 16.01 -3.92
C ARG A 432 -5.84 16.32 -4.59
N ARG A 433 -4.93 16.93 -3.83
CA ARG A 433 -3.62 17.29 -4.36
C ARG A 433 -2.84 16.06 -4.78
N CYS A 434 -2.87 15.00 -3.96
CA CYS A 434 -2.19 13.76 -4.29
C CYS A 434 -2.78 13.10 -5.54
N LEU A 435 -4.12 13.00 -5.64
CA LEU A 435 -4.77 12.46 -6.83
C LEU A 435 -4.59 13.36 -8.06
N GLU A 436 -4.52 14.68 -7.93
CA GLU A 436 -4.22 15.58 -9.06
C GLU A 436 -2.91 15.21 -9.74
N ILE A 437 -1.88 14.91 -8.94
CA ILE A 437 -0.57 14.48 -9.43
C ILE A 437 -0.61 13.05 -9.97
N GLN A 438 -1.35 12.16 -9.32
CA GLN A 438 -1.33 10.74 -9.65
C GLN A 438 -2.25 10.34 -10.81
N LEU A 439 -3.43 10.97 -10.95
CA LEU A 439 -4.47 10.63 -11.92
C LEU A 439 -3.99 10.44 -13.37
N PRO A 440 -3.03 11.24 -13.90
CA PRO A 440 -2.46 11.03 -15.24
C PRO A 440 -1.83 9.64 -15.46
N TYR A 441 -1.53 8.90 -14.39
CA TYR A 441 -0.84 7.62 -14.39
C TYR A 441 -1.73 6.42 -14.03
N LEU A 442 -3.03 6.62 -13.78
CA LEU A 442 -3.93 5.59 -13.26
C LEU A 442 -4.87 4.98 -14.32
N GLY A 443 -4.73 5.37 -15.59
CA GLY A 443 -5.68 4.95 -16.62
C GLY A 443 -7.12 5.36 -16.25
N PRO A 444 -8.13 4.54 -16.52
CA PRO A 444 -9.49 4.80 -16.05
C PRO A 444 -9.57 4.72 -14.52
N VAL A 445 -10.05 5.80 -13.89
CA VAL A 445 -10.43 5.83 -12.48
C VAL A 445 -11.95 5.96 -12.37
N GLU A 446 -12.62 4.93 -11.88
CA GLU A 446 -14.06 4.75 -12.01
C GLU A 446 -14.73 4.35 -10.70
N GLY A 447 -16.02 4.69 -10.56
CA GLY A 447 -16.88 4.27 -9.46
C GLY A 447 -17.98 3.31 -9.93
N HIS A 448 -18.14 2.19 -9.23
CA HIS A 448 -19.05 1.10 -9.57
C HIS A 448 -19.88 0.65 -8.37
N TYR A 449 -21.19 0.87 -8.41
CA TYR A 449 -22.12 0.29 -7.44
C TYR A 449 -22.47 -1.15 -7.79
N THR A 450 -22.63 -2.00 -6.78
CA THR A 450 -23.05 -3.39 -6.95
C THR A 450 -24.07 -3.80 -5.89
N GLN A 451 -24.96 -4.72 -6.28
CA GLN A 451 -25.87 -5.40 -5.34
C GLN A 451 -25.28 -6.71 -4.81
N TRP A 452 -24.04 -7.04 -5.21
CA TRP A 452 -23.37 -8.23 -4.74
C TRP A 452 -23.14 -8.16 -3.22
N THR A 453 -23.32 -9.29 -2.56
CA THR A 453 -22.94 -9.50 -1.16
C THR A 453 -22.15 -10.79 -0.98
N PRO A 454 -21.41 -10.96 0.12
CA PRO A 454 -20.78 -12.23 0.47
C PRO A 454 -21.75 -13.41 0.59
N LEU A 455 -23.07 -13.18 0.68
CA LEU A 455 -24.11 -14.21 0.76
C LEU A 455 -24.68 -14.60 -0.61
N ASP A 456 -24.28 -13.95 -1.70
CA ASP A 456 -24.83 -14.24 -3.03
C ASP A 456 -24.62 -15.72 -3.41
N GLY A 457 -25.72 -16.43 -3.63
CA GLY A 457 -25.71 -17.86 -3.94
C GLY A 457 -25.41 -18.78 -2.75
N ARG A 458 -25.51 -18.29 -1.51
CA ARG A 458 -25.26 -19.04 -0.27
C ARG A 458 -26.47 -19.03 0.69
N PRO A 459 -26.66 -20.10 1.47
CA PRO A 459 -25.93 -21.38 1.39
C PRO A 459 -26.32 -22.14 0.11
N ASN A 460 -25.44 -23.06 -0.34
CA ASN A 460 -25.71 -23.88 -1.53
C ASN A 460 -25.96 -25.36 -1.16
N LEU A 461 -24.99 -26.24 -1.42
CA LEU A 461 -25.15 -27.69 -1.22
C LEU A 461 -24.79 -28.16 0.19
N PHE A 462 -24.02 -27.37 0.92
CA PHE A 462 -23.52 -27.70 2.26
C PHE A 462 -24.03 -26.65 3.25
N GLU A 463 -24.18 -27.07 4.51
CA GLU A 463 -24.45 -26.17 5.61
C GLU A 463 -23.26 -25.22 5.81
N GLU A 464 -23.54 -23.94 6.02
CA GLU A 464 -22.55 -22.88 6.24
C GLU A 464 -22.94 -22.08 7.48
N ASP A 465 -21.95 -21.65 8.28
CA ASP A 465 -22.18 -20.75 9.42
C ASP A 465 -22.28 -19.30 8.90
N LEU A 466 -23.51 -18.86 8.59
CA LEU A 466 -23.79 -17.55 7.99
C LEU A 466 -24.52 -16.64 8.97
N ASP A 467 -24.28 -15.33 8.86
CA ASP A 467 -25.16 -14.30 9.41
C ASP A 467 -26.05 -13.77 8.28
N GLU A 468 -27.31 -14.24 8.21
CA GLU A 468 -28.28 -13.82 7.20
C GLU A 468 -28.87 -12.42 7.47
N GLU A 469 -28.74 -11.90 8.69
CA GLU A 469 -29.26 -10.57 9.05
C GLU A 469 -28.34 -9.44 8.57
N ASP A 470 -27.04 -9.72 8.47
CA ASP A 470 -26.04 -8.76 8.00
C ASP A 470 -25.05 -9.42 7.02
N PRO A 471 -25.30 -9.30 5.70
CA PRO A 471 -24.49 -9.96 4.67
C PRO A 471 -22.99 -9.61 4.71
N TRP A 472 -22.65 -8.44 5.26
CA TRP A 472 -21.28 -7.90 5.30
C TRP A 472 -20.49 -8.23 6.56
N GLN A 473 -21.00 -9.09 7.45
CA GLN A 473 -20.23 -9.59 8.58
C GLN A 473 -18.98 -10.35 8.10
N PHE A 474 -17.88 -10.21 8.82
CA PHE A 474 -16.64 -10.94 8.55
C PHE A 474 -16.85 -12.46 8.53
N ARG A 475 -17.82 -12.97 9.31
CA ARG A 475 -18.28 -14.36 9.26
C ARG A 475 -18.65 -14.82 7.85
N ASN A 476 -19.33 -13.97 7.08
CA ASN A 476 -19.75 -14.28 5.72
C ASN A 476 -18.60 -14.05 4.71
N ILE A 477 -17.72 -13.09 5.00
CA ILE A 477 -16.60 -12.71 4.13
C ILE A 477 -15.50 -13.78 4.18
N LEU A 478 -15.10 -14.23 5.37
CA LEU A 478 -14.05 -15.22 5.56
C LEU A 478 -14.42 -16.57 4.93
N VAL A 479 -13.46 -17.20 4.26
CA VAL A 479 -13.63 -18.55 3.69
C VAL A 479 -13.12 -19.57 4.71
N HIS A 480 -14.06 -20.17 5.45
CA HIS A 480 -13.82 -21.22 6.44
C HIS A 480 -14.03 -22.63 5.86
#